data_AF-A0A517QX67-F1
#
_entry.id   AF-A0A517QX67-F1
#
_cell.length_a   1.000
_cell.length_b   1.000
_cell.length_c   1.000
_cell.angle_alpha   90.00
_cell.angle_beta   90.00
_cell.angle_gamma   90.00
#
_symmetry.space_group_name_H-M   'P 1'
#
loop_
_entity.id
_entity.type
_entity.pdbx_description
1 polymer ?
#
loop_
_entity_poly.entity_id
_entity_poly.type
_entity_poly.pdbx_seq_one_letter_code
_entity_poly.pdbx_strand_id
1 'polypeptide(L)'
;MNRFSILFCFVITVALNGSLWAEPSQRQLDAWLKRFPEADTNGDGRLTAEEAATYRQKVTKGRPEAGGAPRTFSVDAGWDADRFPDDAVCYLQPEEIAKLYRRVTRPETPKDGSLRIVATGHSFMAPGFRTLPAIAKAGGFEQQTLLTHVGGGITGSARFKWEQENGIFQFKGRPTPKLLASISNAKWDTMLWGPYFNDRPEYYRCWIDFCLKYNPEMKFYLSDAWPQLYQLKSVPSSEEELSAEVIARMGTEKHAIYAKIIGTLNREYPGKVFVLPTSDAMVIAAEYYHRGELPGVEGLHTSVGGQERSLWRDRLGHLGPGFGRLEGYVFYATLYGRSPELIEGSVAFKDRSEYPSDELDRAFRKIAWQAVINNPLTGVTDRDSDGVDDNREEP
;
A
#
# COMPACT_ATOMS: atom_id res chain seq x y z
N MET A 1 -31.35 32.16 -4.88
CA MET A 1 -30.59 31.88 -3.64
C MET A 1 -30.74 30.41 -3.29
N ASN A 2 -29.90 29.54 -3.84
CA ASN A 2 -29.88 28.12 -3.50
C ASN A 2 -28.52 27.81 -2.86
N ARG A 3 -28.55 27.46 -1.56
CA ARG A 3 -27.38 27.00 -0.81
C ARG A 3 -27.28 25.48 -0.96
N PHE A 4 -26.24 25.02 -1.63
CA PHE A 4 -25.82 23.62 -1.61
C PHE A 4 -25.18 23.31 -0.24
N SER A 5 -25.75 22.37 0.50
CA SER A 5 -25.14 21.76 1.67
C SER A 5 -24.16 20.68 1.20
N ILE A 6 -22.86 20.91 1.40
CA ILE A 6 -21.80 19.91 1.19
C ILE A 6 -21.70 19.09 2.48
N LEU A 7 -22.08 17.81 2.39
CA LEU A 7 -21.92 16.83 3.46
C LEU A 7 -20.43 16.46 3.55
N PHE A 8 -19.78 16.86 4.65
CA PHE A 8 -18.41 16.45 4.98
C PHE A 8 -18.41 14.96 5.37
N CYS A 9 -18.03 14.08 4.44
CA CYS A 9 -17.74 12.68 4.78
C CYS A 9 -16.39 12.59 5.50
N PHE A 10 -16.43 12.67 6.83
CA PHE A 10 -15.33 12.24 7.69
C PHE A 10 -15.17 10.72 7.57
N VAL A 11 -14.16 10.27 6.82
CA VAL A 11 -13.70 8.89 6.87
C VAL A 11 -12.96 8.69 8.19
N ILE A 12 -13.65 8.12 9.16
CA ILE A 12 -13.06 7.68 10.42
C ILE A 12 -12.23 6.43 10.15
N THR A 13 -10.91 6.60 10.09
CA THR A 13 -9.96 5.48 10.18
C THR A 13 -9.97 4.97 11.62
N VAL A 14 -10.83 4.01 11.95
CA VAL A 14 -10.69 3.25 13.19
C VAL A 14 -9.54 2.27 12.98
N ALA A 15 -8.48 2.42 13.76
CA ALA A 15 -7.51 1.36 13.96
C ALA A 15 -8.23 0.18 14.65
N LEU A 16 -8.65 -0.80 13.85
CA LEU A 16 -9.15 -2.07 14.35
C LEU A 16 -8.06 -3.11 14.09
N ASN A 17 -7.25 -3.33 15.13
CA ASN A 17 -6.51 -4.58 15.30
C ASN A 17 -7.54 -5.71 15.41
N GLY A 18 -7.26 -6.81 14.73
CA GLY A 18 -8.03 -8.05 14.84
C GLY A 18 -8.04 -8.59 16.26
N SER A 19 -9.22 -9.06 16.67
CA SER A 19 -9.49 -10.13 17.63
C SER A 19 -11.02 -10.23 17.68
N LEU A 20 -11.63 -10.93 16.72
CA LEU A 20 -12.86 -11.63 17.05
C LEU A 20 -12.43 -12.68 18.09
N TRP A 21 -13.14 -12.80 19.20
CA TRP A 21 -12.85 -13.67 20.37
C TRP A 21 -12.07 -13.08 21.56
N ALA A 22 -11.94 -11.75 21.67
CA ALA A 22 -11.81 -11.12 22.99
C ALA A 22 -13.10 -10.36 23.29
N GLU A 23 -13.77 -10.67 24.41
CA GLU A 23 -14.84 -9.79 24.90
C GLU A 23 -14.25 -8.38 25.06
N PRO A 24 -14.90 -7.35 24.49
CA PRO A 24 -14.39 -5.99 24.58
C PRO A 24 -14.24 -5.62 26.06
N SER A 25 -13.04 -5.18 26.45
CA SER A 25 -12.79 -4.75 27.82
C SER A 25 -13.72 -3.61 28.21
N GLN A 26 -14.02 -3.48 29.51
CA GLN A 26 -14.89 -2.41 30.02
C GLN A 26 -14.43 -1.01 29.55
N ARG A 27 -13.11 -0.77 29.48
CA ARG A 27 -12.55 0.50 28.98
C ARG A 27 -12.88 0.76 27.50
N GLN A 28 -12.94 -0.29 26.68
CA GLN A 28 -13.32 -0.17 25.27
C GLN A 28 -14.81 0.12 25.13
N LEU A 29 -15.65 -0.54 25.92
CA LEU A 29 -17.09 -0.29 25.97
C LEU A 29 -17.40 1.15 26.41
N ASP A 30 -16.74 1.65 27.45
CA ASP A 30 -16.88 3.04 27.92
C ASP A 30 -16.43 4.06 26.86
N ALA A 31 -15.35 3.76 26.13
CA ALA A 31 -14.86 4.61 25.05
C ALA A 31 -15.82 4.61 23.84
N TRP A 32 -16.48 3.49 23.56
CA TRP A 32 -17.49 3.38 22.52
C TRP A 32 -18.77 4.09 22.91
N LEU A 33 -19.23 3.96 24.15
CA LEU A 33 -20.43 4.66 24.64
C LEU A 33 -20.30 6.18 24.53
N LYS A 34 -19.13 6.74 24.86
CA LYS A 34 -18.85 8.18 24.69
C LYS A 34 -18.95 8.63 23.23
N ARG A 35 -18.67 7.75 22.29
CA ARG A 35 -18.61 8.06 20.87
C ARG A 35 -19.92 7.75 20.14
N PHE A 36 -20.68 6.80 20.66
CA PHE A 36 -21.94 6.31 20.12
C PHE A 36 -22.94 6.14 21.27
N PRO A 37 -23.49 7.24 21.82
CA PRO A 37 -24.46 7.16 22.90
C PRO A 37 -25.71 6.37 22.50
N GLU A 38 -26.05 6.33 21.20
CA GLU A 38 -27.22 5.59 20.71
C GLU A 38 -27.01 4.07 20.66
N ALA A 39 -25.83 3.58 21.04
CA ALA A 39 -25.54 2.16 21.17
C ALA A 39 -26.06 1.57 22.49
N ASP A 40 -26.25 2.40 23.53
CA ASP A 40 -26.91 2.04 24.79
C ASP A 40 -28.43 2.04 24.55
N THR A 41 -28.98 0.85 24.32
CA THR A 41 -30.36 0.69 23.88
C THR A 41 -31.35 0.62 25.04
N ASN A 42 -30.88 0.19 26.20
CA ASN A 42 -31.69 0.10 27.41
C ASN A 42 -31.63 1.40 28.24
N GLY A 43 -30.71 2.33 27.93
CA GLY A 43 -30.57 3.63 28.55
C GLY A 43 -30.01 3.59 29.97
N ASP A 44 -29.29 2.52 30.33
CA ASP A 44 -28.76 2.31 31.69
C ASP A 44 -27.42 3.02 31.93
N GLY A 45 -26.87 3.67 30.90
CA GLY A 45 -25.61 4.40 30.95
C GLY A 45 -24.38 3.50 30.87
N ARG A 46 -24.52 2.23 30.48
CA ARG A 46 -23.44 1.25 30.31
C ARG A 46 -23.62 0.44 29.04
N LEU A 47 -22.64 0.52 28.14
CA LEU A 47 -22.67 -0.28 26.93
C LEU A 47 -22.26 -1.73 27.21
N THR A 48 -23.15 -2.69 26.94
CA THR A 48 -22.82 -4.12 27.00
C THR A 48 -22.18 -4.61 25.69
N ALA A 49 -21.51 -5.76 25.72
CA ALA A 49 -20.94 -6.38 24.51
C ALA A 49 -22.01 -6.72 23.47
N GLU A 50 -23.19 -7.13 23.91
CA GLU A 50 -24.35 -7.48 23.08
C GLU A 50 -24.96 -6.24 22.41
N GLU A 51 -25.10 -5.14 23.14
CA GLU A 51 -25.53 -3.86 22.59
C GLU A 51 -24.53 -3.29 21.60
N ALA A 52 -23.24 -3.37 21.91
CA ALA A 52 -22.18 -2.98 20.98
C ALA A 52 -22.18 -3.82 19.70
N ALA A 53 -22.48 -5.12 19.80
CA ALA A 53 -22.61 -6.01 18.63
C ALA A 53 -23.86 -5.67 17.80
N THR A 54 -24.98 -5.44 18.47
CA THR A 54 -26.27 -5.11 17.84
C THR A 54 -26.22 -3.74 17.16
N TYR A 55 -25.65 -2.73 17.81
CA TYR A 55 -25.43 -1.41 17.22
C TYR A 55 -24.48 -1.48 16.02
N ARG A 56 -23.40 -2.27 16.11
CA ARG A 56 -22.52 -2.55 14.96
C ARG A 56 -23.31 -3.16 13.81
N GLN A 57 -24.10 -4.21 14.03
CA GLN A 57 -24.93 -4.79 12.96
C GLN A 57 -25.93 -3.79 12.37
N LYS A 58 -26.55 -2.93 13.19
CA LYS A 58 -27.49 -1.89 12.74
C LYS A 58 -26.81 -0.82 11.88
N VAL A 59 -25.65 -0.33 12.31
CA VAL A 59 -24.83 0.63 11.53
C VAL A 59 -24.30 -0.02 10.24
N THR A 60 -24.06 -1.33 10.25
CA THR A 60 -23.57 -2.08 9.09
C THR A 60 -24.68 -2.38 8.08
N LYS A 61 -25.91 -2.70 8.56
CA LYS A 61 -27.12 -2.86 7.73
C LYS A 61 -27.62 -1.54 7.12
N GLY A 62 -27.31 -0.40 7.74
CA GLY A 62 -27.65 0.94 7.25
C GLY A 62 -26.62 1.54 6.26
N ARG A 63 -25.49 0.86 6.04
CA ARG A 63 -24.57 1.22 4.96
C ARG A 63 -25.11 0.64 3.66
N PRO A 64 -25.10 1.40 2.54
CA PRO A 64 -25.17 0.77 1.22
C PRO A 64 -24.17 -0.38 1.21
N GLU A 65 -24.52 -1.54 0.64
CA GLU A 65 -23.55 -2.61 0.39
C GLU A 65 -22.23 -1.96 -0.01
N ALA A 66 -21.15 -2.21 0.74
CA ALA A 66 -19.92 -1.45 0.62
C ALA A 66 -19.49 -1.41 -0.85
N GLY A 67 -19.84 -0.31 -1.54
CA GLY A 67 -19.46 -0.08 -2.91
C GLY A 67 -17.95 -0.07 -2.95
N GLY A 68 -17.36 -0.71 -3.95
CA GLY A 68 -15.92 -0.71 -4.13
C GLY A 68 -15.35 0.72 -4.13
N ALA A 69 -14.02 0.84 -3.96
CA ALA A 69 -13.38 2.16 -3.93
C ALA A 69 -13.78 3.00 -5.16
N PRO A 70 -14.07 4.31 -5.01
CA PRO A 70 -14.48 5.15 -6.11
C PRO A 70 -13.46 5.10 -7.24
N ARG A 71 -13.93 4.70 -8.44
CA ARG A 71 -13.09 4.55 -9.64
C ARG A 71 -13.24 5.72 -10.59
N THR A 72 -14.41 6.33 -10.60
CA THR A 72 -14.70 7.56 -11.34
C THR A 72 -14.58 8.74 -10.39
N PHE A 73 -13.75 9.71 -10.75
CA PHE A 73 -13.55 10.92 -9.98
C PHE A 73 -13.19 12.07 -10.93
N SER A 74 -13.54 13.30 -10.53
CA SER A 74 -13.13 14.48 -11.26
C SER A 74 -11.65 14.73 -11.04
N VAL A 75 -10.94 15.01 -12.12
CA VAL A 75 -9.57 15.53 -12.12
C VAL A 75 -9.66 17.01 -12.47
N ASP A 76 -8.91 17.85 -11.76
CA ASP A 76 -8.87 19.27 -12.06
C ASP A 76 -8.21 19.51 -13.43
N ALA A 77 -8.79 20.38 -14.26
CA ALA A 77 -8.30 20.67 -15.60
C ALA A 77 -6.88 21.27 -15.59
N GLY A 78 -6.41 21.80 -14.46
CA GLY A 78 -5.03 22.24 -14.31
C GLY A 78 -3.98 21.12 -14.42
N TRP A 79 -4.37 19.84 -14.40
CA TRP A 79 -3.46 18.74 -14.78
C TRP A 79 -3.15 18.66 -16.27
N ASP A 80 -4.00 19.25 -17.12
CA ASP A 80 -3.80 19.32 -18.56
C ASP A 80 -3.18 20.68 -18.98
N ALA A 81 -2.84 21.54 -18.01
CA ALA A 81 -2.15 22.81 -18.26
C ALA A 81 -0.64 22.59 -18.36
N ASP A 82 0.05 23.46 -19.10
CA ASP A 82 1.52 23.43 -19.24
C ASP A 82 2.25 23.58 -17.91
N ARG A 83 1.60 24.18 -16.90
CA ARG A 83 2.16 24.44 -15.59
C ARG A 83 1.10 24.44 -14.50
N PHE A 84 1.48 23.99 -13.30
CA PHE A 84 0.66 24.17 -12.09
C PHE A 84 0.58 25.66 -11.67
N PRO A 85 -0.39 26.03 -10.81
CA PRO A 85 -0.48 27.39 -10.28
C PRO A 85 0.85 27.93 -9.75
N ASP A 86 1.13 29.22 -9.95
CA ASP A 86 2.41 29.86 -9.57
C ASP A 86 2.70 29.79 -8.06
N ASP A 87 1.66 29.64 -7.23
CA ASP A 87 1.74 29.46 -5.78
C ASP A 87 1.99 28.01 -5.35
N ALA A 88 2.19 27.07 -6.28
CA ALA A 88 2.51 25.68 -5.96
C ALA A 88 3.86 25.57 -5.23
N VAL A 89 3.87 24.81 -4.13
CA VAL A 89 5.06 24.66 -3.27
C VAL A 89 6.29 24.09 -4.00
N CYS A 90 6.11 23.26 -5.04
CA CYS A 90 7.22 22.67 -5.79
C CYS A 90 8.10 23.71 -6.51
N TYR A 91 7.64 24.94 -6.68
CA TYR A 91 8.41 26.04 -7.26
C TYR A 91 9.26 26.83 -6.25
N LEU A 92 9.03 26.64 -4.95
CA LEU A 92 9.77 27.34 -3.90
C LEU A 92 11.18 26.77 -3.71
N GLN A 93 12.05 27.55 -3.07
CA GLN A 93 13.38 27.07 -2.68
C GLN A 93 13.31 26.08 -1.51
N PRO A 94 14.25 25.12 -1.40
CA PRO A 94 14.23 24.11 -0.34
C PRO A 94 14.04 24.68 1.07
N GLU A 95 14.71 25.78 1.39
CA GLU A 95 14.65 26.42 2.72
C GLU A 95 13.25 27.00 3.00
N GLU A 96 12.57 27.48 1.98
CA GLU A 96 11.20 28.01 2.08
C GLU A 96 10.20 26.87 2.29
N ILE A 97 10.32 25.78 1.53
CA ILE A 97 9.52 24.56 1.71
C ILE A 97 9.72 24.01 3.13
N ALA A 98 10.97 23.97 3.61
CA ALA A 98 11.31 23.54 4.97
C ALA A 98 10.66 24.42 6.05
N LYS A 99 10.68 25.75 5.87
CA LYS A 99 10.03 26.70 6.79
C LYS A 99 8.51 26.54 6.82
N LEU A 100 7.89 26.26 5.67
CA LEU A 100 6.45 25.99 5.57
C LEU A 100 6.07 24.71 6.34
N TYR A 101 6.81 23.62 6.18
CA TYR A 101 6.46 22.34 6.82
C TYR A 101 6.90 22.22 8.28
N ARG A 102 8.06 22.77 8.64
CA ARG A 102 8.71 22.73 9.97
C ARG A 102 9.14 21.34 10.48
N ARG A 103 8.67 20.24 9.89
CA ARG A 103 8.91 18.85 10.34
C ARG A 103 9.72 18.04 9.32
N VAL A 104 10.71 18.68 8.70
CA VAL A 104 11.54 18.06 7.66
C VAL A 104 12.27 16.85 8.21
N THR A 105 12.15 15.71 7.53
CA THR A 105 12.94 14.52 7.85
C THR A 105 14.24 14.56 7.05
N ARG A 106 15.38 14.43 7.73
CA ARG A 106 16.71 14.45 7.14
C ARG A 106 17.45 13.17 7.55
N PRO A 107 17.27 12.06 6.84
CA PRO A 107 17.96 10.81 7.16
C PRO A 107 19.49 10.98 7.03
N GLU A 108 20.23 10.32 7.91
CA GLU A 108 21.68 10.15 7.76
C GLU A 108 21.99 9.24 6.57
N THR A 109 23.23 9.28 6.09
CA THR A 109 23.71 8.35 5.05
C THR A 109 23.91 6.96 5.67
N PRO A 110 23.21 5.92 5.18
CA PRO A 110 23.41 4.56 5.66
C PRO A 110 24.79 4.01 5.31
N LYS A 111 25.32 3.14 6.17
CA LYS A 111 26.63 2.47 6.05
C LYS A 111 26.53 0.97 5.75
N ASP A 112 25.33 0.41 5.87
CA ASP A 112 25.02 -1.01 5.72
C ASP A 112 24.29 -1.32 4.40
N GLY A 113 24.26 -0.36 3.46
CA GLY A 113 23.50 -0.47 2.21
C GLY A 113 21.99 -0.28 2.36
N SER A 114 21.50 0.11 3.55
CA SER A 114 20.08 0.44 3.73
C SER A 114 19.65 1.59 2.83
N LEU A 115 18.36 1.59 2.46
CA LEU A 115 17.78 2.65 1.64
C LEU A 115 17.08 3.72 2.49
N ARG A 116 17.14 4.96 2.02
CA ARG A 116 16.31 6.08 2.45
C ARG A 116 15.15 6.20 1.49
N ILE A 117 13.96 5.96 2.00
CA ILE A 117 12.76 5.71 1.23
C ILE A 117 11.70 6.78 1.52
N VAL A 118 11.19 7.45 0.48
CA VAL A 118 9.93 8.20 0.56
C VAL A 118 8.81 7.44 -0.13
N ALA A 119 7.56 7.61 0.32
CA ALA A 119 6.46 6.93 -0.35
C ALA A 119 5.11 7.64 -0.23
N THR A 120 4.27 7.46 -1.24
CA THR A 120 2.83 7.69 -1.13
C THR A 120 2.09 6.37 -1.29
N GLY A 121 0.85 6.33 -0.81
CA GLY A 121 0.03 5.14 -1.01
C GLY A 121 -1.21 5.15 -0.14
N HIS A 122 -1.97 4.07 -0.29
CA HIS A 122 -3.20 3.86 0.44
C HIS A 122 -3.20 2.54 1.21
N SER A 123 -4.37 2.09 1.64
CA SER A 123 -4.54 0.89 2.47
C SER A 123 -3.97 -0.39 1.86
N PHE A 124 -3.68 -0.42 0.56
CA PHE A 124 -3.08 -1.56 -0.12
C PHE A 124 -1.56 -1.55 0.05
N MET A 125 -0.90 -0.39 0.09
CA MET A 125 0.55 -0.29 0.36
C MET A 125 0.88 -0.36 1.86
N ALA A 126 -0.11 -0.06 2.71
CA ALA A 126 0.10 0.06 4.15
C ALA A 126 0.66 -1.21 4.83
N PRO A 127 0.28 -2.44 4.46
CA PRO A 127 0.88 -3.64 5.03
C PRO A 127 2.38 -3.73 4.71
N GLY A 128 2.79 -3.58 3.45
CA GLY A 128 4.19 -3.57 3.01
C GLY A 128 5.02 -2.49 3.72
N PHE A 129 4.49 -1.27 3.86
CA PHE A 129 5.18 -0.22 4.64
C PHE A 129 5.38 -0.57 6.11
N ARG A 130 4.49 -1.36 6.71
CA ARG A 130 4.61 -1.76 8.13
C ARG A 130 5.58 -2.93 8.33
N THR A 131 5.67 -3.84 7.37
CA THR A 131 6.48 -5.05 7.47
C THR A 131 7.90 -4.85 6.96
N LEU A 132 8.10 -4.01 5.93
CA LEU A 132 9.40 -3.76 5.32
C LEU A 132 10.52 -3.40 6.33
N PRO A 133 10.34 -2.53 7.34
CA PRO A 133 11.42 -2.24 8.29
C PRO A 133 11.92 -3.44 9.09
N ALA A 134 11.02 -4.34 9.49
CA ALA A 134 11.41 -5.55 10.21
C ALA A 134 12.15 -6.55 9.30
N ILE A 135 11.67 -6.67 8.05
CA ILE A 135 12.26 -7.54 7.03
C ILE A 135 13.65 -7.05 6.62
N ALA A 136 13.77 -5.74 6.32
CA ALA A 136 15.05 -5.12 5.96
C ALA A 136 16.09 -5.33 7.07
N LYS A 137 15.70 -5.09 8.34
CA LYS A 137 16.57 -5.35 9.48
C LYS A 137 17.01 -6.81 9.57
N ALA A 138 16.08 -7.76 9.40
CA ALA A 138 16.41 -9.18 9.42
C ALA A 138 17.35 -9.58 8.27
N GLY A 139 17.27 -8.89 7.13
CA GLY A 139 18.20 -9.02 6.02
C GLY A 139 19.51 -8.22 6.15
N GLY A 140 19.82 -7.67 7.33
CA GLY A 140 21.08 -6.95 7.60
C GLY A 140 21.06 -5.44 7.36
N PHE A 141 19.92 -4.86 6.94
CA PHE A 141 19.77 -3.43 6.66
C PHE A 141 19.09 -2.71 7.85
N GLU A 142 19.89 -2.38 8.86
CA GLU A 142 19.41 -1.80 10.12
C GLU A 142 19.09 -0.31 10.05
N GLN A 143 19.70 0.42 9.11
CA GLN A 143 19.62 1.88 8.99
C GLN A 143 18.55 2.38 8.01
N GLN A 144 17.64 1.51 7.56
CA GLN A 144 16.58 1.88 6.63
C GLN A 144 15.69 2.99 7.20
N THR A 145 15.49 4.05 6.41
CA THR A 145 14.52 5.12 6.74
C THR A 145 13.33 5.05 5.79
N LEU A 146 12.11 5.09 6.32
CA LEU A 146 10.88 5.13 5.53
C LEU A 146 10.01 6.33 5.95
N LEU A 147 9.82 7.29 5.05
CA LEU A 147 8.94 8.44 5.21
C LEU A 147 7.73 8.36 4.29
N THR A 148 6.56 8.07 4.85
CA THR A 148 5.33 7.92 4.07
C THR A 148 4.41 9.14 4.18
N HIS A 149 3.75 9.53 3.08
CA HIS A 149 2.55 10.36 3.10
C HIS A 149 1.37 9.57 2.52
N VAL A 150 0.58 8.96 3.41
CA VAL A 150 -0.49 8.01 3.05
C VAL A 150 -1.90 8.60 3.26
N GLY A 151 -2.90 7.96 2.67
CA GLY A 151 -4.32 8.28 2.83
C GLY A 151 -5.21 7.05 2.57
N GLY A 152 -6.51 7.15 2.82
CA GLY A 152 -7.46 6.08 2.45
C GLY A 152 -7.92 6.21 0.99
N GLY A 153 -7.94 5.11 0.24
CA GLY A 153 -8.37 5.10 -1.16
C GLY A 153 -7.67 6.18 -2.00
N ILE A 154 -8.46 6.96 -2.75
CA ILE A 154 -7.95 8.03 -3.62
C ILE A 154 -7.06 9.05 -2.91
N THR A 155 -7.29 9.28 -1.61
CA THR A 155 -6.53 10.28 -0.85
C THR A 155 -5.07 9.88 -0.59
N GLY A 156 -4.72 8.62 -0.89
CA GLY A 156 -3.36 8.09 -0.88
C GLY A 156 -2.68 8.03 -2.24
N SER A 157 -3.40 8.31 -3.34
CA SER A 157 -2.86 8.26 -4.71
C SER A 157 -1.74 9.28 -4.94
N ALA A 158 -0.84 8.98 -5.88
CA ALA A 158 0.26 9.87 -6.26
C ALA A 158 -0.24 11.27 -6.65
N ARG A 159 -1.31 11.34 -7.47
CA ARG A 159 -1.98 12.59 -7.87
C ARG A 159 -2.47 13.38 -6.66
N PHE A 160 -3.29 12.77 -5.81
CA PHE A 160 -3.91 13.47 -4.68
C PHE A 160 -2.86 13.99 -3.71
N LYS A 161 -1.81 13.20 -3.45
CA LYS A 161 -0.71 13.63 -2.60
C LYS A 161 0.10 14.76 -3.23
N TRP A 162 0.31 14.76 -4.54
CA TRP A 162 0.94 15.88 -5.22
C TRP A 162 0.15 17.18 -5.02
N GLU A 163 -1.17 17.15 -5.23
CA GLU A 163 -2.03 18.31 -5.03
C GLU A 163 -1.99 18.82 -3.59
N GLN A 164 -2.04 17.89 -2.63
CA GLN A 164 -2.00 18.20 -1.20
C GLN A 164 -0.66 18.80 -0.77
N GLU A 165 0.45 18.25 -1.25
CA GLU A 165 1.79 18.74 -0.95
C GLU A 165 2.01 20.15 -1.50
N ASN A 166 1.51 20.40 -2.70
CA ASN A 166 1.63 21.69 -3.37
C ASN A 166 0.63 22.74 -2.91
N GLY A 167 -0.47 22.33 -2.24
CA GLY A 167 -1.52 23.26 -1.86
C GLY A 167 -2.24 23.84 -3.08
N ILE A 168 -2.48 23.03 -4.11
CA ILE A 168 -3.13 23.45 -5.36
C ILE A 168 -4.54 22.85 -5.47
N PHE A 169 -5.35 23.40 -6.40
CA PHE A 169 -6.74 22.98 -6.65
C PHE A 169 -7.59 22.96 -5.37
N GLN A 170 -8.14 21.80 -4.98
CA GLN A 170 -8.92 21.66 -3.73
C GLN A 170 -8.13 21.98 -2.46
N PHE A 171 -6.79 22.00 -2.52
CA PHE A 171 -5.89 22.36 -1.43
C PHE A 171 -5.38 23.79 -1.48
N LYS A 172 -5.93 24.65 -2.35
CA LYS A 172 -5.50 26.06 -2.50
C LYS A 172 -5.30 26.76 -1.15
N GLY A 173 -4.10 27.28 -0.93
CA GLY A 173 -3.70 28.00 0.29
C GLY A 173 -3.50 27.13 1.53
N ARG A 174 -3.56 25.79 1.41
CA ARG A 174 -3.43 24.83 2.52
C ARG A 174 -2.47 23.68 2.18
N PRO A 175 -1.22 23.96 1.78
CA PRO A 175 -0.27 22.91 1.45
C PRO A 175 0.10 22.07 2.67
N THR A 176 0.40 20.79 2.45
CA THR A 176 1.02 19.90 3.44
C THR A 176 2.30 19.29 2.84
N PRO A 177 3.40 20.07 2.70
CA PRO A 177 4.56 19.69 1.91
C PRO A 177 5.51 18.75 2.66
N LYS A 178 5.00 17.62 3.13
CA LYS A 178 5.75 16.65 3.94
C LYS A 178 6.91 16.03 3.17
N LEU A 179 6.62 15.48 2.00
CA LEU A 179 7.60 14.83 1.14
C LEU A 179 8.40 15.88 0.38
N LEU A 180 7.77 16.92 -0.18
CA LEU A 180 8.50 17.98 -0.91
C LEU A 180 9.56 18.64 -0.03
N ALA A 181 9.25 18.93 1.24
CA ALA A 181 10.22 19.49 2.18
C ALA A 181 11.37 18.53 2.43
N SER A 182 11.09 17.24 2.63
CA SER A 182 12.11 16.25 2.99
C SER A 182 13.00 15.87 1.80
N ILE A 183 12.43 15.74 0.60
CA ILE A 183 13.12 15.40 -0.65
C ILE A 183 14.08 16.52 -1.07
N SER A 184 13.66 17.79 -0.95
CA SER A 184 14.47 18.94 -1.36
C SER A 184 15.59 19.30 -0.38
N ASN A 185 15.56 18.78 0.85
CA ASN A 185 16.46 19.18 1.92
C ASN A 185 17.36 18.04 2.45
N ALA A 186 17.26 16.84 1.87
CA ALA A 186 18.06 15.68 2.26
C ALA A 186 18.21 14.71 1.10
N LYS A 187 19.13 13.76 1.25
CA LYS A 187 19.34 12.69 0.26
C LYS A 187 18.35 11.55 0.47
N TRP A 188 17.78 11.07 -0.62
CA TRP A 188 16.85 9.95 -0.67
C TRP A 188 17.19 9.06 -1.86
N ASP A 189 17.02 7.75 -1.69
CA ASP A 189 17.48 6.75 -2.67
C ASP A 189 16.34 6.23 -3.54
N THR A 190 15.12 6.21 -2.99
CA THR A 190 13.96 5.68 -3.72
C THR A 190 12.63 6.30 -3.31
N MET A 191 11.71 6.39 -4.27
CA MET A 191 10.31 6.73 -4.04
C MET A 191 9.38 5.59 -4.45
N LEU A 192 8.44 5.23 -3.58
CA LEU A 192 7.40 4.24 -3.87
C LEU A 192 6.03 4.90 -4.04
N TRP A 193 5.22 4.36 -4.95
CA TRP A 193 3.83 4.75 -5.12
C TRP A 193 2.90 3.55 -5.04
N GLY A 194 1.80 3.73 -4.30
CA GLY A 194 0.60 2.92 -4.47
C GLY A 194 -0.22 3.44 -5.65
N PRO A 195 -0.56 2.58 -6.63
CA PRO A 195 -1.33 2.99 -7.79
C PRO A 195 -2.78 3.26 -7.42
N TYR A 196 -3.49 4.04 -8.22
CA TYR A 196 -4.93 4.20 -8.11
C TYR A 196 -5.63 4.11 -9.47
N PHE A 197 -6.96 4.00 -9.44
CA PHE A 197 -7.76 3.93 -10.65
C PHE A 197 -7.52 5.13 -11.56
N ASN A 198 -7.46 4.90 -12.88
CA ASN A 198 -7.28 5.93 -13.91
C ASN A 198 -6.00 6.78 -13.74
N ASP A 199 -4.95 6.19 -13.17
CA ASP A 199 -3.65 6.84 -13.12
C ASP A 199 -3.09 7.10 -14.52
N ARG A 200 -2.38 8.23 -14.65
CA ARG A 200 -1.73 8.69 -15.88
C ARG A 200 -0.24 8.90 -15.62
N PRO A 201 0.65 8.79 -16.62
CA PRO A 201 2.07 9.08 -16.46
C PRO A 201 2.35 10.43 -15.81
N GLU A 202 1.56 11.46 -16.11
CA GLU A 202 1.67 12.83 -15.57
C GLU A 202 1.67 12.85 -14.04
N TYR A 203 0.90 11.96 -13.40
CA TYR A 203 0.77 11.92 -11.94
C TYR A 203 2.03 11.42 -11.24
N TYR A 204 2.91 10.74 -11.97
CA TYR A 204 4.20 10.26 -11.50
C TYR A 204 5.34 11.17 -11.99
N ARG A 205 5.24 11.67 -13.22
CA ARG A 205 6.22 12.57 -13.85
C ARG A 205 6.58 13.75 -12.96
N CYS A 206 5.59 14.42 -12.39
CA CYS A 206 5.81 15.58 -11.52
C CYS A 206 6.61 15.23 -10.26
N TRP A 207 6.38 14.05 -9.67
CA TRP A 207 7.18 13.54 -8.56
C TRP A 207 8.60 13.20 -9.00
N ILE A 208 8.75 12.51 -10.13
CA ILE A 208 10.06 12.13 -10.68
C ILE A 208 10.91 13.38 -10.91
N ASP A 209 10.39 14.37 -11.62
CA ASP A 209 11.10 15.62 -11.93
C ASP A 209 11.56 16.34 -10.66
N PHE A 210 10.66 16.46 -9.67
CA PHE A 210 11.00 17.08 -8.39
C PHE A 210 12.05 16.29 -7.62
N CYS A 211 11.93 14.96 -7.59
CA CYS A 211 12.89 14.08 -6.94
C CYS A 211 14.27 14.19 -7.59
N LEU A 212 14.36 14.05 -8.91
CA LEU A 212 15.61 14.06 -9.67
C LEU A 212 16.32 15.42 -9.61
N LYS A 213 15.58 16.53 -9.47
CA LYS A 213 16.15 17.86 -9.23
C LYS A 213 17.08 17.91 -8.01
N TYR A 214 16.78 17.14 -6.96
CA TYR A 214 17.55 17.15 -5.70
C TYR A 214 18.32 15.83 -5.42
N ASN A 215 17.86 14.74 -6.02
CA ASN A 215 18.35 13.37 -5.87
C ASN A 215 18.46 12.69 -7.25
N PRO A 216 19.48 13.03 -8.06
CA PRO A 216 19.58 12.57 -9.46
C PRO A 216 19.73 11.05 -9.62
N GLU A 217 20.22 10.36 -8.58
CA GLU A 217 20.36 8.90 -8.59
C GLU A 217 19.13 8.13 -8.11
N MET A 218 18.08 8.84 -7.70
CA MET A 218 16.88 8.24 -7.13
C MET A 218 16.20 7.28 -8.13
N LYS A 219 15.80 6.11 -7.65
CA LYS A 219 14.99 5.14 -8.39
C LYS A 219 13.53 5.22 -7.93
N PHE A 220 12.62 4.75 -8.77
CA PHE A 220 11.18 4.90 -8.56
C PHE A 220 10.47 3.57 -8.73
N TYR A 221 9.53 3.27 -7.84
CA TYR A 221 8.87 1.97 -7.81
C TYR A 221 7.35 2.14 -7.71
N LEU A 222 6.63 1.56 -8.66
CA LEU A 222 5.17 1.56 -8.68
C LEU A 222 4.66 0.14 -8.36
N SER A 223 3.86 0.00 -7.31
CA SER A 223 3.11 -1.24 -7.13
C SER A 223 2.12 -1.41 -8.28
N ASP A 224 2.02 -2.62 -8.81
CA ASP A 224 1.06 -2.98 -9.85
C ASP A 224 -0.32 -3.39 -9.30
N ALA A 225 -0.50 -3.43 -7.98
CA ALA A 225 -1.70 -3.90 -7.28
C ALA A 225 -2.19 -5.30 -7.69
N TRP A 226 -2.73 -6.04 -6.74
CA TRP A 226 -3.17 -7.42 -7.00
C TRP A 226 -4.55 -7.53 -7.66
N PRO A 227 -4.85 -8.73 -8.21
CA PRO A 227 -6.17 -9.07 -8.74
C PRO A 227 -7.28 -8.76 -7.74
N GLN A 228 -8.38 -8.18 -8.22
CA GLN A 228 -9.53 -7.82 -7.38
C GLN A 228 -10.83 -8.24 -8.04
N LEU A 229 -11.82 -8.62 -7.21
CA LEU A 229 -13.12 -9.16 -7.67
C LEU A 229 -13.85 -8.27 -8.68
N TYR A 230 -13.56 -6.97 -8.71
CA TYR A 230 -14.20 -6.09 -9.68
C TYR A 230 -13.80 -6.30 -11.14
N GLN A 231 -12.71 -7.02 -11.39
CA GLN A 231 -12.32 -7.45 -12.74
C GLN A 231 -13.27 -8.51 -13.28
N LEU A 232 -14.09 -9.10 -12.42
CA LEU A 232 -15.13 -10.04 -12.78
C LEU A 232 -16.44 -9.30 -13.08
N LYS A 233 -17.26 -9.89 -13.97
CA LYS A 233 -18.56 -9.33 -14.37
C LYS A 233 -19.54 -9.27 -13.20
N SER A 234 -19.42 -10.20 -12.26
CA SER A 234 -20.20 -10.31 -11.05
C SER A 234 -19.30 -10.81 -9.91
N VAL A 235 -19.70 -10.54 -8.68
CA VAL A 235 -19.07 -11.16 -7.51
C VAL A 235 -19.30 -12.67 -7.60
N PRO A 236 -18.25 -13.50 -7.46
CA PRO A 236 -18.38 -14.95 -7.45
C PRO A 236 -19.36 -15.43 -6.40
N SER A 237 -20.12 -16.49 -6.70
CA SER A 237 -21.00 -17.12 -5.72
C SER A 237 -20.28 -18.11 -4.82
N SER A 238 -19.11 -18.61 -5.26
CA SER A 238 -18.25 -19.52 -4.51
C SER A 238 -16.76 -19.36 -4.88
N GLU A 239 -15.86 -19.96 -4.09
CA GLU A 239 -14.40 -19.87 -4.35
C GLU A 239 -13.95 -20.75 -5.52
N GLU A 240 -14.73 -21.75 -5.92
CA GLU A 240 -14.45 -22.56 -7.11
C GLU A 240 -14.46 -21.72 -8.40
N GLU A 241 -15.22 -20.63 -8.44
CA GLU A 241 -15.20 -19.66 -9.53
C GLU A 241 -13.92 -18.79 -9.56
N LEU A 242 -13.15 -18.77 -8.47
CA LEU A 242 -11.84 -18.12 -8.37
C LEU A 242 -10.72 -19.11 -8.69
N SER A 243 -10.82 -19.81 -9.83
CA SER A 243 -9.82 -20.79 -10.25
C SER A 243 -8.45 -20.15 -10.54
N ALA A 244 -7.40 -20.97 -10.55
CA ALA A 244 -6.04 -20.54 -10.91
C ALA A 244 -6.00 -19.81 -12.26
N GLU A 245 -6.73 -20.31 -13.27
CA GLU A 245 -6.84 -19.67 -14.58
C GLU A 245 -7.51 -18.29 -14.52
N VAL A 246 -8.58 -18.16 -13.73
CA VAL A 246 -9.28 -16.89 -13.54
C VAL A 246 -8.37 -15.86 -12.87
N ILE A 247 -7.66 -16.26 -11.81
CA ILE A 247 -6.72 -15.38 -11.11
C ILE A 247 -5.54 -14.99 -12.00
N ALA A 248 -4.96 -15.94 -12.75
CA ALA A 248 -3.87 -15.67 -13.69
C ALA A 248 -4.29 -14.69 -14.81
N ARG A 249 -5.50 -14.85 -15.36
CA ARG A 249 -6.07 -13.88 -16.31
C ARG A 249 -6.17 -12.49 -15.70
N MET A 250 -6.69 -12.37 -14.48
CA MET A 250 -6.81 -11.09 -13.78
C MET A 250 -5.44 -10.45 -13.51
N GLY A 251 -4.43 -11.26 -13.19
CA GLY A 251 -3.03 -10.81 -13.08
C GLY A 251 -2.48 -10.27 -14.39
N THR A 252 -2.71 -10.99 -15.50
CA THR A 252 -2.29 -10.56 -16.85
C THR A 252 -2.92 -9.22 -17.24
N GLU A 253 -4.22 -9.04 -16.98
CA GLU A 253 -4.92 -7.77 -17.21
C GLU A 253 -4.31 -6.62 -16.40
N LYS A 254 -3.95 -6.88 -15.14
CA LYS A 254 -3.28 -5.91 -14.27
C LYS A 254 -1.90 -5.53 -14.80
N HIS A 255 -1.09 -6.53 -15.11
CA HIS A 255 0.24 -6.35 -15.66
C HIS A 255 0.21 -5.46 -16.91
N ALA A 256 -0.70 -5.72 -17.85
CA ALA A 256 -0.82 -4.96 -19.09
C ALA A 256 -1.09 -3.46 -18.85
N ILE A 257 -1.91 -3.12 -17.83
CA ILE A 257 -2.21 -1.73 -17.48
C ILE A 257 -0.94 -1.00 -17.00
N TYR A 258 -0.21 -1.59 -16.05
CA TYR A 258 0.95 -0.93 -15.45
C TYR A 258 2.19 -1.00 -16.32
N ALA A 259 2.37 -2.04 -17.12
CA ALA A 259 3.44 -2.13 -18.12
C ALA A 259 3.36 -0.95 -19.11
N LYS A 260 2.16 -0.47 -19.47
CA LYS A 260 2.00 0.71 -20.32
C LYS A 260 2.44 2.01 -19.62
N ILE A 261 2.11 2.18 -18.35
CA ILE A 261 2.52 3.36 -17.56
C ILE A 261 4.03 3.34 -17.37
N ILE A 262 4.58 2.24 -16.85
CA ILE A 262 6.01 2.04 -16.63
C ILE A 262 6.79 2.20 -17.93
N GLY A 263 6.34 1.58 -19.02
CA GLY A 263 7.00 1.71 -20.32
C GLY A 263 7.01 3.15 -20.85
N THR A 264 5.98 3.95 -20.53
CA THR A 264 5.97 5.38 -20.87
C THR A 264 6.98 6.15 -20.02
N LEU A 265 6.95 5.95 -18.71
CA LEU A 265 7.88 6.61 -17.80
C LEU A 265 9.34 6.22 -18.06
N ASN A 266 9.64 4.95 -18.39
CA ASN A 266 11.01 4.53 -18.72
C ASN A 266 11.52 5.07 -20.07
N ARG A 267 10.65 5.44 -21.01
CA ARG A 267 11.10 6.17 -22.21
C ARG A 267 11.52 7.60 -21.88
N GLU A 268 10.86 8.21 -20.90
CA GLU A 268 11.16 9.57 -20.44
C GLU A 268 12.32 9.61 -19.43
N TYR A 269 12.44 8.56 -18.61
CA TYR A 269 13.43 8.39 -17.55
C TYR A 269 14.09 7.01 -17.62
N PRO A 270 14.99 6.77 -18.61
CA PRO A 270 15.60 5.46 -18.82
C PRO A 270 16.29 4.90 -17.57
N GLY A 271 15.95 3.67 -17.20
CA GLY A 271 16.58 2.94 -16.10
C GLY A 271 16.24 3.47 -14.69
N LYS A 272 15.18 4.27 -14.54
CA LYS A 272 14.81 4.87 -13.26
C LYS A 272 13.50 4.34 -12.67
N VAL A 273 12.60 3.78 -13.48
CA VAL A 273 11.23 3.42 -13.04
C VAL A 273 10.99 1.92 -13.14
N PHE A 274 10.59 1.30 -12.03
CA PHE A 274 10.46 -0.14 -11.88
C PHE A 274 9.10 -0.50 -11.26
N VAL A 275 8.70 -1.76 -11.39
CA VAL A 275 7.49 -2.29 -10.76
C VAL A 275 7.82 -2.92 -9.39
N LEU A 276 6.90 -2.79 -8.43
CA LEU A 276 6.82 -3.71 -7.29
C LEU A 276 5.79 -4.78 -7.67
N PRO A 277 6.19 -6.03 -7.93
CA PRO A 277 5.34 -7.06 -8.54
C PRO A 277 4.41 -7.71 -7.51
N THR A 278 3.63 -6.87 -6.83
CA THR A 278 2.66 -7.28 -5.81
C THR A 278 1.51 -8.09 -6.41
N SER A 279 1.17 -7.85 -7.68
CA SER A 279 0.17 -8.62 -8.42
C SER A 279 0.65 -10.03 -8.66
N ASP A 280 1.84 -10.19 -9.22
CA ASP A 280 2.41 -11.49 -9.53
C ASP A 280 2.59 -12.32 -8.26
N ALA A 281 3.06 -11.73 -7.17
CA ALA A 281 3.18 -12.42 -5.89
C ALA A 281 1.84 -12.96 -5.37
N MET A 282 0.75 -12.21 -5.54
CA MET A 282 -0.59 -12.67 -5.11
C MET A 282 -1.19 -13.69 -6.06
N VAL A 283 -0.89 -13.62 -7.37
CA VAL A 283 -1.26 -14.66 -8.35
C VAL A 283 -0.56 -15.97 -8.00
N ILE A 284 0.76 -15.93 -7.79
CA ILE A 284 1.55 -17.10 -7.42
C ILE A 284 1.06 -17.66 -6.06
N ALA A 285 0.75 -16.81 -5.08
CA ALA A 285 0.18 -17.26 -3.82
C ALA A 285 -1.17 -17.99 -4.02
N ALA A 286 -2.05 -17.49 -4.88
CA ALA A 286 -3.31 -18.17 -5.21
C ALA A 286 -3.07 -19.53 -5.90
N GLU A 287 -2.06 -19.62 -6.78
CA GLU A 287 -1.67 -20.90 -7.38
C GLU A 287 -1.13 -21.89 -6.34
N TYR A 288 -0.30 -21.45 -5.40
CA TYR A 288 0.15 -22.26 -4.27
C TYR A 288 -1.05 -22.74 -3.43
N TYR A 289 -2.03 -21.87 -3.17
CA TYR A 289 -3.25 -22.25 -2.45
C TYR A 289 -4.00 -23.37 -3.18
N HIS A 290 -4.21 -23.24 -4.49
CA HIS A 290 -4.90 -24.27 -5.29
C HIS A 290 -4.17 -25.63 -5.32
N ARG A 291 -2.85 -25.62 -5.14
CA ARG A 291 -2.04 -26.85 -5.02
C ARG A 291 -1.95 -27.40 -3.59
N GLY A 292 -2.52 -26.71 -2.60
CA GLY A 292 -2.39 -27.08 -1.18
C GLY A 292 -1.02 -26.77 -0.58
N GLU A 293 -0.26 -25.86 -1.19
CA GLU A 293 1.12 -25.50 -0.84
C GLU A 293 1.21 -24.20 0.00
N LEU A 294 0.09 -23.68 0.50
CA LEU A 294 0.06 -22.57 1.47
C LEU A 294 -0.37 -23.05 2.87
N PRO A 295 0.57 -23.40 3.75
CA PRO A 295 0.26 -23.95 5.07
C PRO A 295 -0.62 -23.01 5.91
N GLY A 296 -1.72 -23.54 6.45
CA GLY A 296 -2.63 -22.81 7.35
C GLY A 296 -3.51 -21.75 6.68
N VAL A 297 -3.42 -21.57 5.35
CA VAL A 297 -4.37 -20.76 4.58
C VAL A 297 -5.60 -21.62 4.28
N GLU A 298 -6.78 -21.08 4.57
CA GLU A 298 -8.06 -21.79 4.55
C GLU A 298 -8.93 -21.40 3.34
N GLY A 299 -8.73 -20.20 2.78
CA GLY A 299 -9.51 -19.68 1.66
C GLY A 299 -8.72 -18.76 0.74
N LEU A 300 -9.32 -18.38 -0.40
CA LEU A 300 -8.82 -17.29 -1.24
C LEU A 300 -9.39 -15.96 -0.76
N HIS A 301 -10.70 -15.90 -0.51
CA HIS A 301 -11.41 -14.65 -0.33
C HIS A 301 -12.51 -14.78 0.74
N THR A 302 -12.33 -14.16 1.90
CA THR A 302 -13.25 -14.25 3.04
C THR A 302 -14.69 -13.86 2.69
N SER A 303 -14.89 -12.83 1.85
CA SER A 303 -16.26 -12.43 1.47
C SER A 303 -16.96 -13.36 0.47
N VAL A 304 -16.27 -14.40 -0.01
CA VAL A 304 -16.78 -15.41 -0.93
C VAL A 304 -16.85 -16.75 -0.19
N GLY A 305 -15.71 -17.27 0.29
CA GLY A 305 -15.63 -18.57 0.96
C GLY A 305 -15.87 -18.56 2.47
N GLY A 306 -15.94 -17.38 3.10
CA GLY A 306 -16.22 -17.23 4.53
C GLY A 306 -15.05 -17.51 5.47
N GLN A 307 -13.92 -18.04 4.98
CA GLN A 307 -12.77 -18.40 5.81
C GLN A 307 -11.96 -17.16 6.23
N GLU A 308 -11.57 -17.09 7.50
CA GLU A 308 -10.82 -15.93 8.03
C GLU A 308 -9.39 -15.91 7.51
N ARG A 309 -8.72 -17.06 7.44
CA ARG A 309 -7.35 -17.19 6.93
C ARG A 309 -7.35 -17.28 5.41
N SER A 310 -7.83 -16.23 4.78
CA SER A 310 -7.86 -16.07 3.32
C SER A 310 -6.79 -15.12 2.80
N LEU A 311 -6.45 -15.19 1.51
CA LEU A 311 -5.57 -14.21 0.85
C LEU A 311 -6.14 -12.79 0.93
N TRP A 312 -7.46 -12.65 0.71
CA TRP A 312 -8.19 -11.38 0.77
C TRP A 312 -9.31 -11.43 1.80
N ARG A 313 -9.42 -10.39 2.65
CA ARG A 313 -10.39 -10.37 3.76
C ARG A 313 -11.72 -9.67 3.45
N ASP A 314 -11.80 -8.90 2.38
CA ASP A 314 -13.01 -8.13 2.06
C ASP A 314 -13.20 -7.92 0.56
N ARG A 315 -14.41 -7.54 0.15
CA ARG A 315 -14.79 -7.33 -1.26
C ARG A 315 -13.96 -6.25 -1.98
N LEU A 316 -13.29 -5.38 -1.22
CA LEU A 316 -12.39 -4.39 -1.83
C LEU A 316 -11.07 -5.04 -2.24
N GLY A 317 -10.68 -6.14 -1.58
CA GLY A 317 -9.46 -6.88 -1.85
C GLY A 317 -8.34 -6.53 -0.89
N HIS A 318 -8.61 -6.06 0.33
CA HIS A 318 -7.52 -5.92 1.30
C HIS A 318 -6.93 -7.29 1.66
N LEU A 319 -5.62 -7.33 1.89
CA LEU A 319 -4.93 -8.54 2.32
C LEU A 319 -5.53 -9.10 3.61
N GLY A 320 -5.67 -10.42 3.65
CA GLY A 320 -6.05 -11.16 4.84
C GLY A 320 -4.94 -11.21 5.89
N PRO A 321 -5.23 -11.82 7.05
CA PRO A 321 -4.26 -11.95 8.13
C PRO A 321 -2.93 -12.54 7.62
N GLY A 322 -1.81 -11.96 8.05
CA GLY A 322 -0.48 -12.46 7.70
C GLY A 322 0.07 -12.06 6.32
N PHE A 323 -0.78 -11.89 5.29
CA PHE A 323 -0.33 -11.61 3.91
C PHE A 323 0.41 -10.28 3.72
N GLY A 324 0.32 -9.36 4.68
CA GLY A 324 1.20 -8.17 4.71
C GLY A 324 2.70 -8.51 4.83
N ARG A 325 3.05 -9.72 5.31
CA ARG A 325 4.43 -10.22 5.29
C ARG A 325 4.89 -10.51 3.87
N LEU A 326 4.07 -11.19 3.05
CA LEU A 326 4.35 -11.43 1.64
C LEU A 326 4.58 -10.12 0.87
N GLU A 327 3.69 -9.13 1.02
CA GLU A 327 3.89 -7.82 0.39
C GLU A 327 5.21 -7.15 0.84
N GLY A 328 5.54 -7.22 2.13
CA GLY A 328 6.80 -6.72 2.65
C GLY A 328 8.03 -7.42 2.06
N TYR A 329 7.96 -8.74 1.86
CA TYR A 329 9.02 -9.51 1.23
C TYR A 329 9.18 -9.14 -0.25
N VAL A 330 8.09 -8.87 -0.98
CA VAL A 330 8.15 -8.34 -2.35
C VAL A 330 8.85 -6.99 -2.37
N PHE A 331 8.53 -6.10 -1.42
CA PHE A 331 9.20 -4.80 -1.32
C PHE A 331 10.69 -4.97 -1.03
N TYR A 332 11.04 -5.80 -0.04
CA TYR A 332 12.44 -6.09 0.29
C TYR A 332 13.18 -6.65 -0.92
N ALA A 333 12.66 -7.70 -1.55
CA ALA A 333 13.29 -8.39 -2.66
C ALA A 333 13.54 -7.47 -3.85
N THR A 334 12.55 -6.63 -4.19
CA THR A 334 12.68 -5.68 -5.30
C THR A 334 13.66 -4.57 -4.97
N LEU A 335 13.55 -3.96 -3.78
CA LEU A 335 14.34 -2.79 -3.40
C LEU A 335 15.79 -3.14 -3.07
N TYR A 336 16.04 -4.31 -2.49
CA TYR A 336 17.37 -4.78 -2.09
C TYR A 336 17.96 -5.81 -3.05
N GLY A 337 17.23 -6.24 -4.08
CA GLY A 337 17.73 -7.20 -5.08
C GLY A 337 18.29 -8.45 -4.43
N ARG A 338 17.62 -8.93 -3.39
CA ARG A 338 18.04 -10.07 -2.57
C ARG A 338 16.85 -10.92 -2.23
N SER A 339 17.00 -12.24 -2.39
CA SER A 339 15.99 -13.20 -2.03
C SER A 339 15.73 -13.14 -0.53
N PRO A 340 14.46 -12.99 -0.10
CA PRO A 340 14.10 -13.10 1.30
C PRO A 340 14.39 -14.50 1.89
N GLU A 341 14.61 -15.51 1.05
CA GLU A 341 15.00 -16.85 1.48
C GLU A 341 16.40 -16.87 2.14
N LEU A 342 17.25 -15.88 1.85
CA LEU A 342 18.57 -15.71 2.45
C LEU A 342 18.53 -15.14 3.87
N ILE A 343 17.37 -14.67 4.34
CA ILE A 343 17.21 -14.17 5.71
C ILE A 343 17.27 -15.35 6.69
N GLU A 344 18.28 -15.37 7.55
CA GLU A 344 18.40 -16.42 8.57
C GLU A 344 17.33 -16.29 9.66
N GLY A 345 16.71 -17.42 10.01
CA GLY A 345 15.74 -17.49 11.10
C GLY A 345 14.43 -16.73 10.88
N SER A 346 13.76 -16.39 11.98
CA SER A 346 12.46 -15.72 11.98
C SER A 346 12.60 -14.20 11.95
N VAL A 347 11.77 -13.52 11.15
CA VAL A 347 11.67 -12.05 11.17
C VAL A 347 10.84 -11.61 12.38
N ALA A 348 11.38 -10.68 13.17
CA ALA A 348 10.72 -10.15 14.36
C ALA A 348 9.60 -9.14 14.01
N PHE A 349 8.43 -9.65 13.64
CA PHE A 349 7.24 -8.82 13.42
C PHE A 349 6.62 -8.35 14.75
N LYS A 350 5.90 -7.22 14.72
CA LYS A 350 5.23 -6.67 15.92
C LYS A 350 4.11 -7.57 16.44
N ASP A 351 3.46 -8.29 15.53
CA ASP A 351 2.44 -9.27 15.87
C ASP A 351 3.13 -10.60 16.22
N ARG A 352 2.90 -11.07 17.45
CA ARG A 352 3.43 -12.33 17.98
C ARG A 352 2.43 -13.49 17.85
N SER A 353 1.41 -13.33 17.02
CA SER A 353 0.50 -14.41 16.61
C SER A 353 1.28 -15.61 16.06
N GLU A 354 0.81 -16.81 16.38
CA GLU A 354 1.30 -18.09 15.83
C GLU A 354 1.06 -18.21 14.31
N TYR A 355 0.18 -17.36 13.77
CA TYR A 355 -0.10 -17.26 12.34
C TYR A 355 0.34 -15.90 11.79
N PRO A 356 1.05 -15.84 10.63
CA PRO A 356 1.61 -16.96 9.86
C PRO A 356 2.62 -17.82 10.62
N SER A 357 2.56 -19.13 10.39
CA SER A 357 3.56 -20.09 10.87
C SER A 357 4.90 -19.88 10.14
N ASP A 358 5.99 -20.44 10.68
CA ASP A 358 7.31 -20.38 10.04
C ASP A 358 7.32 -21.03 8.64
N GLU A 359 6.49 -22.06 8.43
CA GLU A 359 6.36 -22.72 7.14
C GLU A 359 5.66 -21.81 6.10
N LEU A 360 4.59 -21.13 6.51
CA LEU A 360 3.92 -20.15 5.66
C LEU A 360 4.83 -18.93 5.39
N ASP A 361 5.61 -18.50 6.38
CA ASP A 361 6.60 -17.43 6.20
C ASP A 361 7.67 -17.81 5.15
N ARG A 362 8.19 -19.04 5.21
CA ARG A 362 9.11 -19.56 4.17
C ARG A 362 8.46 -19.60 2.79
N ALA A 363 7.21 -20.03 2.69
CA ALA A 363 6.46 -19.99 1.43
C ALA A 363 6.34 -18.55 0.91
N PHE A 364 6.05 -17.57 1.77
CA PHE A 364 5.97 -16.17 1.36
C PHE A 364 7.31 -15.62 0.84
N ARG A 365 8.44 -15.98 1.45
CA ARG A 365 9.77 -15.57 1.00
C ARG A 365 10.06 -16.08 -0.42
N LYS A 366 9.78 -17.36 -0.65
CA LYS A 366 9.93 -18.01 -1.97
C LYS A 366 9.03 -17.38 -3.03
N ILE A 367 7.75 -17.18 -2.71
CA ILE A 367 6.78 -16.55 -3.61
C ILE A 367 7.22 -15.12 -3.98
N ALA A 368 7.70 -14.36 -3.00
CA ALA A 368 8.20 -13.01 -3.24
C ALA A 368 9.40 -13.01 -4.19
N TRP A 369 10.37 -13.91 -4.00
CA TRP A 369 11.52 -14.00 -4.90
C TRP A 369 11.11 -14.40 -6.33
N GLN A 370 10.27 -15.42 -6.46
CA GLN A 370 9.72 -15.85 -7.75
C GLN A 370 9.00 -14.71 -8.49
N ALA A 371 8.16 -13.93 -7.80
CA ALA A 371 7.49 -12.79 -8.38
C ALA A 371 8.47 -11.73 -8.89
N VAL A 372 9.57 -11.50 -8.16
CA VAL A 372 10.57 -10.48 -8.50
C VAL A 372 11.40 -10.85 -9.72
N ILE A 373 11.94 -12.07 -9.76
CA ILE A 373 12.84 -12.50 -10.85
C ILE A 373 12.10 -12.85 -12.14
N ASN A 374 10.81 -13.22 -12.05
CA ASN A 374 10.02 -13.56 -13.22
C ASN A 374 9.39 -12.33 -13.90
N ASN A 375 9.38 -11.17 -13.25
CA ASN A 375 8.84 -9.95 -13.82
C ASN A 375 9.97 -9.03 -14.34
N PRO A 376 10.13 -8.87 -15.66
CA PRO A 376 11.25 -8.11 -16.23
C PRO A 376 11.20 -6.60 -15.91
N LEU A 377 10.07 -6.07 -15.42
CA LEU A 377 9.93 -4.65 -15.05
C LEU A 377 10.46 -4.34 -13.64
N THR A 378 10.89 -5.35 -12.88
CA THR A 378 11.51 -5.14 -11.55
C THR A 378 12.93 -4.62 -11.66
N GLY A 379 13.60 -4.93 -12.78
CA GLY A 379 15.01 -4.66 -12.98
C GLY A 379 15.96 -5.59 -12.21
N VAL A 380 15.43 -6.62 -11.52
CA VAL A 380 16.21 -7.62 -10.80
C VAL A 380 16.38 -8.86 -11.68
N THR A 381 17.61 -9.37 -11.78
CA THR A 381 17.90 -10.62 -12.49
C THR A 381 18.79 -11.51 -11.64
N ASP A 382 18.50 -12.80 -11.56
CA ASP A 382 19.26 -13.78 -10.79
C ASP A 382 19.54 -14.99 -11.70
N ARG A 383 20.61 -14.89 -12.50
CA ARG A 383 20.89 -15.91 -13.54
C ARG A 383 21.66 -17.10 -13.00
N ASP A 384 22.46 -16.91 -11.95
CA ASP A 384 23.22 -17.97 -11.30
C ASP A 384 22.44 -18.62 -10.13
N SER A 385 21.25 -18.10 -9.82
CA SER A 385 20.34 -18.64 -8.79
C SER A 385 20.93 -18.59 -7.38
N ASP A 386 21.77 -17.61 -7.09
CA ASP A 386 22.36 -17.39 -5.77
C ASP A 386 21.43 -16.57 -4.84
N GLY A 387 20.33 -16.03 -5.38
CA GLY A 387 19.37 -15.22 -4.65
C GLY A 387 19.79 -13.75 -4.52
N VAL A 388 20.69 -13.26 -5.38
CA VAL A 388 21.15 -11.88 -5.44
C VAL A 388 20.98 -11.37 -6.88
N ASP A 389 20.65 -10.08 -7.02
CA ASP A 389 20.57 -9.43 -8.33
C ASP A 389 21.96 -9.35 -8.98
N ASP A 390 22.13 -9.98 -10.16
CA ASP A 390 23.36 -9.98 -10.99
C ASP A 390 23.93 -8.56 -11.22
N ASN A 391 23.07 -7.54 -11.18
CA ASN A 391 23.45 -6.15 -11.46
C ASN A 391 23.87 -5.38 -10.20
N ARG A 392 23.92 -6.04 -9.03
CA ARG A 392 24.41 -5.43 -7.80
C ARG A 392 25.86 -5.77 -7.56
N GLU A 393 26.65 -4.75 -7.26
CA GLU A 393 27.94 -4.94 -6.62
C GLU A 393 27.69 -5.47 -5.20
N GLU A 394 28.46 -6.50 -4.79
CA GLU A 394 28.47 -6.92 -3.39
C GLU A 394 28.86 -5.71 -2.50
N PRO A 395 28.19 -5.51 -1.35
CA PRO A 395 28.45 -4.39 -0.46
C PRO A 395 29.91 -4.28 0.03
#